data_AF-A0A963XS75-F1
#
_entry.id   AF-A0A963XS75-F1
#
_cell.length_a   1.000
_cell.length_b   1.000
_cell.length_c   1.000
_cell.angle_alpha   90.00
_cell.angle_beta   90.00
_cell.angle_gamma   90.00
#
_symmetry.space_group_name_H-M   'P 1'
#
loop_
_entity.id
_entity.type
_entity.pdbx_description
1 polymer ?
#
loop_
_entity_poly.entity_id
_entity_poly.type
_entity_poly.pdbx_seq_one_letter_code
_entity_poly.pdbx_strand_id
1 'polypeptide(L)'
;MRLILPAILAAHVIGTVPAQAGGGFCPPGLAKKSPACVPPGQAQKHRHETHERLRRGDSLHDHDHYHLIRHPDRYGLDPLRPGERYYVVDGRILRVDRETYEVLDVIRAVSALLD
;
A
#
# COMPACT_ATOMS: atom_id res chain seq x y z
N MET A 1 17.06 63.65 -14.94
CA MET A 1 15.62 63.54 -14.60
C MET A 1 15.48 62.25 -13.80
N ARG A 2 15.49 62.29 -12.44
CA ARG A 2 14.31 62.26 -11.54
C ARG A 2 13.35 61.11 -11.95
N LEU A 3 13.01 60.08 -11.18
CA LEU A 3 12.61 59.96 -9.76
C LEU A 3 12.87 58.48 -9.30
N ILE A 4 13.42 58.19 -8.11
CA ILE A 4 12.79 57.96 -6.78
C ILE A 4 12.04 56.60 -6.62
N LEU A 5 12.51 55.83 -5.63
CA LEU A 5 11.98 54.71 -4.78
C LEU A 5 10.44 54.51 -4.68
N PRO A 6 9.89 53.34 -4.20
CA PRO A 6 10.45 52.50 -3.12
C PRO A 6 10.29 50.96 -3.22
N ALA A 7 10.99 50.31 -2.28
CA ALA A 7 10.96 48.90 -1.93
C ALA A 7 9.55 48.33 -1.70
N ILE A 8 9.27 47.16 -2.26
CA ILE A 8 8.16 46.30 -1.84
C ILE A 8 8.76 45.08 -1.16
N LEU A 9 8.80 45.16 0.17
CA LEU A 9 9.07 44.06 1.08
C LEU A 9 7.82 43.17 1.09
N ALA A 10 7.89 41.98 0.48
CA ALA A 10 6.87 40.95 0.65
C ALA A 10 7.55 39.61 1.00
N ALA A 11 7.96 39.50 2.26
CA ALA A 11 8.36 38.23 2.84
C ALA A 11 7.10 37.39 3.08
N HIS A 12 6.74 36.53 2.13
CA HIS A 12 5.73 35.49 2.33
C HIS A 12 6.37 34.27 2.97
N VAL A 13 6.25 34.17 4.29
CA VAL A 13 6.45 32.91 5.01
C VAL A 13 5.09 32.46 5.50
N ILE A 14 4.37 31.70 4.66
CA ILE A 14 3.22 30.91 5.11
C ILE A 14 3.80 29.66 5.76
N GLY A 15 4.14 29.78 7.04
CA GLY A 15 4.46 28.64 7.88
C GLY A 15 3.18 28.02 8.42
N THR A 16 2.64 27.00 7.75
CA THR A 16 1.67 26.10 8.40
C THR A 16 2.46 25.13 9.28
N VAL A 17 2.66 25.50 10.54
CA VAL A 17 3.12 24.58 11.57
C VAL A 17 1.97 23.61 11.86
N PRO A 18 2.10 22.28 11.68
CA PRO A 18 1.16 21.36 12.28
C PRO A 18 1.36 21.47 13.80
N ALA A 19 0.35 21.96 14.52
CA ALA A 19 0.32 21.80 15.96
C ALA A 19 0.25 20.30 16.26
N GLN A 20 1.41 19.73 16.63
CA GLN A 20 1.49 18.46 17.33
C GLN A 20 0.63 18.57 18.60
N ALA A 21 -0.53 17.92 18.63
CA ALA A 21 -1.25 17.67 19.86
C ALA A 21 -0.53 16.56 20.63
N GLY A 22 0.61 16.91 21.22
CA GLY A 22 1.20 16.20 22.35
C GLY A 22 0.57 16.73 23.63
N GLY A 23 -0.37 15.98 24.20
CA GLY A 23 -1.08 16.35 25.42
C GLY A 23 -2.16 15.34 25.74
N GLY A 24 -1.81 14.32 26.53
CA GLY A 24 -2.68 13.19 26.82
C GLY A 24 -3.95 13.58 27.58
N PHE A 25 -5.06 13.69 26.88
CA PHE A 25 -6.40 13.53 27.45
C PHE A 25 -7.16 12.48 26.64
N CYS A 26 -6.84 11.24 26.93
CA CYS A 26 -7.60 10.09 26.46
C CYS A 26 -8.87 9.98 27.32
N PRO A 27 -10.09 10.05 26.74
CA PRO A 27 -11.31 10.00 27.53
C PRO A 27 -11.36 8.73 28.40
N PRO A 28 -11.89 8.81 29.62
CA PRO A 28 -12.00 7.66 30.52
C PRO A 28 -12.79 6.55 29.81
N GLY A 29 -12.17 5.37 29.65
CA GLY A 29 -12.72 4.23 28.91
C GLY A 29 -11.97 3.89 27.61
N LEU A 30 -11.26 4.85 27.01
CA LEU A 30 -10.45 4.64 25.80
C LEU A 30 -8.95 4.47 26.09
N ALA A 31 -8.49 4.92 27.26
CA ALA A 31 -7.10 4.76 27.73
C ALA A 31 -6.72 3.30 28.04
N LYS A 32 -7.72 2.47 28.36
CA LYS A 32 -7.53 1.04 28.74
C LYS A 32 -7.68 0.08 27.55
N LYS A 33 -7.94 0.60 26.34
CA LYS A 33 -8.05 -0.20 25.12
C LYS A 33 -6.74 -0.09 24.33
N SER A 34 -6.37 -1.13 23.60
CA SER A 34 -5.16 -1.16 22.78
C SER A 34 -5.52 -1.24 21.29
N PRO A 35 -5.00 -0.35 20.43
CA PRO A 35 -4.18 0.83 20.72
C PRO A 35 -4.93 1.90 21.54
N ALA A 36 -4.21 2.57 22.46
CA ALA A 36 -4.75 3.58 23.37
C ALA A 36 -5.32 4.76 22.59
N CYS A 37 -6.48 5.25 23.04
CA CYS A 37 -7.13 6.43 22.47
C CYS A 37 -7.61 6.26 21.02
N VAL A 38 -7.66 5.01 20.54
CA VAL A 38 -8.29 4.66 19.27
C VAL A 38 -9.64 4.01 19.57
N PRO A 39 -10.75 4.51 19.01
CA PRO A 39 -12.06 3.85 19.10
C PRO A 39 -11.95 2.37 18.66
N PRO A 40 -12.57 1.42 19.37
CA PRO A 40 -12.41 -0.01 19.07
C PRO A 40 -12.80 -0.40 17.63
N GLY A 41 -13.73 0.34 17.00
CA GLY A 41 -14.09 0.15 15.58
C GLY A 41 -13.09 0.74 14.58
N GLN A 42 -12.20 1.63 15.00
CA GLN A 42 -11.11 2.19 14.18
C GLN A 42 -9.81 1.41 14.38
N ALA A 43 -9.58 0.88 15.58
CA ALA A 43 -8.44 0.03 15.89
C ALA A 43 -8.34 -1.20 14.96
N GLN A 44 -9.49 -1.74 14.55
CA GLN A 44 -9.56 -2.88 13.62
C GLN A 44 -9.46 -2.47 12.15
N LYS A 45 -9.86 -1.24 11.77
CA LYS A 45 -9.81 -0.79 10.37
C LYS A 45 -8.39 -0.69 9.82
N HIS A 46 -7.39 -0.44 10.67
CA HIS A 46 -5.98 -0.45 10.27
C HIS A 46 -5.36 -1.85 10.21
N ARG A 47 -6.07 -2.89 10.66
CA ARG A 47 -5.64 -4.30 10.55
C ARG A 47 -6.34 -5.06 9.43
N HIS A 48 -7.39 -4.49 8.84
CA HIS A 48 -8.02 -5.10 7.69
C HIS A 48 -7.12 -4.84 6.50
N GLU A 49 -6.31 -5.85 6.22
CA GLU A 49 -5.58 -6.10 4.98
C GLU A 49 -6.33 -5.43 3.84
N THR A 50 -5.91 -4.22 3.50
CA THR A 50 -6.29 -3.65 2.23
C THR A 50 -5.46 -4.46 1.26
N HIS A 51 -6.07 -5.51 0.71
CA HIS A 51 -5.56 -6.20 -0.46
C HIS A 51 -5.56 -5.16 -1.58
N GLU A 52 -4.56 -4.28 -1.55
CA GLU A 52 -4.35 -3.31 -2.60
C GLU A 52 -4.27 -4.11 -3.89
N ARG A 53 -5.01 -3.63 -4.88
CA ARG A 53 -5.17 -4.34 -6.13
C ARG A 53 -3.81 -4.34 -6.84
N LEU A 54 -2.98 -5.35 -6.57
CA LEU A 54 -1.63 -5.46 -7.11
C LEU A 54 -1.63 -5.30 -8.63
N ARG A 55 -0.78 -4.40 -9.10
CA ARG A 55 -0.57 -4.02 -10.49
C ARG A 55 0.87 -4.36 -10.86
N ARG A 56 1.15 -4.34 -12.17
CA ARG A 56 2.53 -4.43 -12.66
C ARG A 56 3.37 -3.29 -12.05
N GLY A 57 4.56 -3.64 -11.57
CA GLY A 57 5.50 -2.72 -10.91
C GLY A 57 5.33 -2.63 -9.39
N ASP A 58 4.23 -3.15 -8.82
CA ASP A 58 4.08 -3.24 -7.37
C ASP A 58 4.98 -4.35 -6.82
N SER A 59 5.38 -4.27 -5.55
CA SER A 59 6.18 -5.31 -4.89
C SER A 59 5.31 -6.18 -3.99
N LEU A 60 5.46 -7.51 -4.11
CA LEU A 60 4.76 -8.50 -3.31
C LEU A 60 5.48 -8.72 -1.98
N HIS A 61 5.33 -7.77 -1.06
CA HIS A 61 6.03 -7.78 0.24
C HIS A 61 5.73 -9.03 1.08
N ASP A 62 4.48 -9.46 1.12
CA ASP A 62 3.99 -10.60 1.93
C ASP A 62 3.99 -11.93 1.16
N HIS A 63 4.95 -12.14 0.24
CA HIS A 63 5.03 -13.32 -0.64
C HIS A 63 4.91 -14.68 0.08
N ASP A 64 5.38 -14.80 1.32
CA ASP A 64 5.30 -16.02 2.12
C ASP A 64 3.86 -16.43 2.49
N HIS A 65 2.93 -15.48 2.51
CA HIS A 65 1.52 -15.72 2.80
C HIS A 65 0.74 -16.17 1.56
N TYR A 66 1.32 -16.05 0.37
CA TYR A 66 0.67 -16.36 -0.89
C TYR A 66 1.08 -17.72 -1.44
N HIS A 67 0.19 -18.33 -2.24
CA HIS A 67 0.43 -19.66 -2.78
C HIS A 67 1.36 -19.60 -3.99
N LEU A 68 2.57 -20.16 -3.85
CA LEU A 68 3.53 -20.33 -4.94
C LEU A 68 3.11 -21.48 -5.88
N ILE A 69 2.94 -21.18 -7.17
CA ILE A 69 2.74 -22.19 -8.22
C ILE A 69 4.10 -22.75 -8.66
N ARG A 70 4.35 -24.01 -8.33
CA ARG A 70 5.62 -24.71 -8.67
C ARG A 70 5.62 -25.37 -10.04
N HIS A 71 4.44 -25.69 -10.57
CA HIS A 71 4.24 -26.42 -11.82
C HIS A 71 3.25 -25.64 -12.72
N PRO A 72 3.70 -24.54 -13.36
CA PRO A 72 2.83 -23.69 -14.17
C PRO A 72 2.21 -24.40 -15.37
N ASP A 73 2.91 -25.40 -15.92
CA ASP A 73 2.50 -26.25 -17.03
C ASP A 73 1.15 -26.96 -16.78
N ARG A 74 0.88 -27.36 -15.53
CA ARG A 74 -0.38 -28.04 -15.14
C ARG A 74 -1.60 -27.13 -15.21
N TYR A 75 -1.39 -25.82 -15.30
CA TYR A 75 -2.43 -24.81 -15.32
C TYR A 75 -2.49 -24.07 -16.67
N GLY A 76 -1.75 -24.55 -17.69
CA GLY A 76 -1.69 -23.92 -19.00
C GLY A 76 -1.05 -22.52 -18.97
N LEU A 77 -0.24 -22.22 -17.95
CA LEU A 77 0.49 -20.97 -17.86
C LEU A 77 1.75 -21.03 -18.72
N ASP A 78 2.16 -19.87 -19.24
CA ASP A 78 3.42 -19.75 -19.97
C ASP A 78 4.61 -20.20 -19.11
N PRO A 79 5.62 -20.87 -19.71
CA PRO A 79 6.84 -21.24 -19.01
C PRO A 79 7.51 -20.03 -18.35
N LEU A 80 7.96 -20.23 -17.11
CA LEU A 80 8.70 -19.21 -16.36
C LEU A 80 10.09 -19.01 -16.94
N ARG A 81 10.52 -17.75 -17.08
CA ARG A 81 11.93 -17.43 -17.34
C ARG A 81 12.77 -17.66 -16.08
N PRO A 82 14.09 -17.83 -16.20
CA PRO A 82 14.97 -17.84 -15.03
C PRO A 82 14.75 -16.57 -14.21
N GLY A 83 14.53 -16.74 -12.90
CA GLY A 83 14.27 -15.62 -12.00
C GLY A 83 12.79 -15.22 -11.88
N GLU A 84 11.85 -15.86 -12.58
CA GLU A 84 10.42 -15.57 -12.41
C GLU A 84 9.71 -16.60 -11.53
N ARG A 85 8.58 -16.20 -10.93
CA ARG A 85 7.66 -17.06 -10.17
C ARG A 85 6.22 -16.68 -10.43
N TYR A 86 5.32 -17.62 -10.17
CA TYR A 86 3.88 -17.36 -10.14
C TYR A 86 3.32 -17.49 -8.72
N TYR A 87 2.56 -16.50 -8.28
CA TYR A 87 1.81 -16.54 -7.02
C TYR A 87 0.31 -16.42 -7.28
N VAL A 88 -0.50 -17.08 -6.45
CA VAL A 88 -1.94 -16.83 -6.36
C VAL A 88 -2.20 -15.84 -5.24
N VAL A 89 -2.76 -14.69 -5.60
CA VAL A 89 -3.11 -13.59 -4.69
C VAL A 89 -4.53 -13.14 -5.01
N ASP A 90 -5.43 -13.26 -4.04
CA ASP A 90 -6.85 -12.86 -4.17
C ASP A 90 -7.54 -13.39 -5.42
N GLY A 91 -7.30 -14.68 -5.70
CA GLY A 91 -7.85 -15.38 -6.86
C GLY A 91 -7.20 -15.03 -8.19
N ARG A 92 -6.18 -14.16 -8.22
CA ARG A 92 -5.42 -13.81 -9.43
C ARG A 92 -4.06 -14.49 -9.44
N ILE A 93 -3.53 -14.69 -10.64
CA ILE A 93 -2.19 -15.24 -10.83
C ILE A 93 -1.27 -14.07 -11.15
N LEU A 94 -0.24 -13.88 -10.34
CA LEU A 94 0.77 -12.84 -10.53
C LEU A 94 2.06 -13.49 -11.00
N ARG A 95 2.64 -13.00 -12.10
CA ARG A 95 4.03 -13.29 -12.45
C ARG A 95 4.90 -12.27 -11.74
N VAL A 96 5.87 -12.74 -10.98
CA VAL A 96 6.77 -11.87 -10.20
C VAL A 96 8.23 -12.21 -10.44
N ASP A 97 9.08 -11.22 -10.25
CA ASP A 97 10.52 -11.43 -10.13
C ASP A 97 10.82 -12.15 -8.79
N ARG A 98 11.74 -13.11 -8.80
CA ARG A 98 12.09 -13.95 -7.66
C ARG A 98 12.93 -13.21 -6.63
N GLU A 99 13.73 -12.24 -7.05
CA GLU A 99 14.68 -11.53 -6.20
C GLU A 99 14.04 -10.30 -5.59
N THR A 100 13.32 -9.51 -6.39
CA THR A 100 12.71 -8.24 -5.96
C THR A 100 11.25 -8.37 -5.55
N TYR A 101 10.61 -9.49 -5.88
CA TYR A 101 9.15 -9.69 -5.72
C TYR A 101 8.31 -8.64 -6.46
N GLU A 102 8.89 -7.97 -7.46
CA GLU A 102 8.15 -7.05 -8.32
C GLU A 102 7.17 -7.83 -9.21
N VAL A 103 5.94 -7.35 -9.30
CA VAL A 103 4.92 -7.88 -10.18
C VAL A 103 5.27 -7.52 -11.62
N LEU A 104 5.70 -8.52 -12.38
CA LEU A 104 6.00 -8.43 -13.80
C LEU A 104 4.73 -8.47 -14.65
N ASP A 105 3.75 -9.27 -14.22
CA ASP A 105 2.47 -9.37 -14.91
C ASP A 105 1.31 -9.82 -14.01
N VAL A 106 0.11 -9.37 -14.36
CA VAL A 106 -1.12 -9.75 -13.67
C VAL A 106 -1.97 -10.56 -14.62
N ILE A 107 -1.94 -11.89 -14.46
CA ILE A 107 -2.75 -12.81 -15.23
C ILE A 107 -4.11 -12.87 -14.56
N ARG A 108 -5.12 -12.34 -15.26
CA ARG A 108 -6.46 -12.17 -14.71
C ARG A 108 -7.00 -13.52 -14.22
N ALA A 109 -7.57 -13.51 -13.01
CA ALA A 109 -8.50 -14.54 -12.56
C ALA A 109 -9.56 -14.73 -13.64
N VAL A 110 -9.79 -15.98 -14.05
CA VAL A 110 -10.84 -16.34 -15.01
C VAL A 110 -12.15 -15.77 -14.48
N SER A 111 -12.62 -14.66 -15.06
CA SER A 111 -13.87 -14.00 -14.64
C SER A 111 -15.10 -14.76 -15.16
N ALA A 112 -14.93 -16.04 -15.55
CA ALA A 112 -15.99 -16.91 -16.08
C ALA A 112 -16.61 -17.82 -15.00
N LEU A 113 -16.28 -17.62 -13.72
CA LEU A 113 -16.88 -18.33 -12.58
C LEU A 113 -17.53 -17.37 -11.59
N LEU A 114 -18.18 -16.33 -12.09
CA LEU A 114 -19.14 -15.54 -11.32
C LEU A 114 -20.44 -15.59 -12.11
N ASP A 115 -21.30 -16.51 -11.70
CA ASP A 115 -22.76 -16.45 -11.94
C ASP A 115 -23.37 -15.55 -10.85
#